data_AF-A0A2V2ASC5-F1
#
_entry.id   AF-A0A2V2ASC5-F1
#
_cell.length_a   1.000
_cell.length_b   1.000
_cell.length_c   1.000
_cell.angle_alpha   90.00
_cell.angle_beta   90.00
_cell.angle_gamma   90.00
#
_symmetry.space_group_name_H-M   'P 1'
#
loop_
_entity.id
_entity.type
_entity.pdbx_description
1 polymer ?
#
loop_
_entity_poly.entity_id
_entity_poly.type
_entity_poly.pdbx_seq_one_letter_code
_entity_poly.pdbx_strand_id
1 'polypeptide(L)'
;MSTSSSSSSASGSGSVSGSASAESRSPGERRPGRLPESAAAARARVCEVLRLAGVGLDSVIAADALLVTSELVTNAIRHGGGVTLFRADVADDVLLLSIGDADPRLPAPRTGTVERPGGYGWPLVQRLAERVDCRTHPDGKTINTVLRLA
;
A
#
# COMPACT_ATOMS: atom_id res chain seq x y z
N MET A 1 -1.13 20.97 79.76
CA MET A 1 -1.90 19.93 79.04
C MET A 1 -1.54 20.08 77.57
N SER A 2 -0.51 19.34 77.12
CA SER A 2 -0.61 18.27 76.10
C SER A 2 -0.69 18.85 74.69
N THR A 3 0.05 18.48 73.64
CA THR A 3 1.08 17.47 73.37
C THR A 3 1.64 17.79 71.97
N SER A 4 2.95 17.71 71.81
CA SER A 4 3.69 16.99 70.74
C SER A 4 3.32 17.14 69.25
N SER A 5 4.34 17.57 68.49
CA SER A 5 4.93 16.92 67.29
C SER A 5 4.07 16.89 65.99
N SER A 6 4.59 17.05 64.78
CA SER A 6 5.86 16.57 64.23
C SER A 6 6.30 17.38 63.00
N SER A 7 7.61 17.40 62.81
CA SER A 7 8.38 17.67 61.60
C SER A 7 7.89 16.95 60.33
N SER A 8 8.12 17.55 59.15
CA SER A 8 8.78 16.86 58.02
C SER A 8 9.21 17.85 56.95
N SER A 9 10.42 17.59 56.46
CA SER A 9 11.22 18.39 55.54
C SER A 9 11.04 17.95 54.08
N ALA A 10 11.62 18.77 53.19
CA ALA A 10 12.31 18.39 51.95
C ALA A 10 11.52 18.43 50.63
N SER A 11 11.98 19.38 49.80
CA SER A 11 12.54 19.17 48.47
C SER A 11 11.62 18.94 47.27
N GLY A 12 11.88 19.76 46.23
CA GLY A 12 12.26 19.17 44.95
C GLY A 12 11.43 19.58 43.74
N SER A 13 12.07 20.44 42.94
CA SER A 13 12.12 20.40 41.47
C SER A 13 10.88 20.71 40.63
N GLY A 14 11.11 21.64 39.71
CA GLY A 14 10.14 22.13 38.74
C GLY A 14 9.77 21.13 37.65
N SER A 15 8.74 21.50 36.89
CA SER A 15 8.45 20.95 35.58
C SER A 15 7.72 22.00 34.76
N VAL A 16 8.41 22.49 33.75
CA VAL A 16 7.92 23.33 32.68
C VAL A 16 6.98 22.46 31.85
N SER A 17 5.67 22.67 31.93
CA SER A 17 4.73 22.04 31.00
C SER A 17 4.78 22.79 29.68
N GLY A 18 5.68 22.37 28.81
CA GLY A 18 5.57 22.57 27.37
C GLY A 18 4.55 21.57 26.82
N SER A 19 3.30 22.01 26.69
CA SER A 19 2.28 21.28 25.94
C SER A 19 2.55 21.48 24.43
N ALA A 20 3.46 20.67 23.88
CA ALA A 20 3.49 20.43 22.45
C ALA A 20 2.40 19.41 22.13
N SER A 21 1.21 19.92 21.81
CA SER A 21 0.15 19.12 21.21
C SER A 21 0.71 18.44 19.97
N ALA A 22 0.84 17.13 20.02
CA ALA A 22 1.17 16.31 18.87
C ALA A 22 0.01 16.43 17.87
N GLU A 23 0.17 17.37 16.95
CA GLU A 23 -0.72 17.58 15.83
C GLU A 23 -0.77 16.27 15.03
N SER A 24 -1.89 15.57 15.14
CA SER A 24 -2.18 14.38 14.38
C SER A 24 -2.19 14.76 12.91
N ARG A 25 -1.07 14.53 12.22
CA ARG A 25 -0.99 14.73 10.78
C ARG A 25 -1.91 13.71 10.13
N SER A 26 -3.09 14.16 9.69
CA SER A 26 -3.93 13.41 8.77
C SER A 26 -3.07 12.92 7.61
N PRO A 27 -3.18 11.65 7.18
CA PRO A 27 -2.44 11.16 6.01
C PRO A 27 -2.79 12.08 4.84
N GLY A 28 -1.83 12.90 4.42
CA GLY A 28 -2.05 13.92 3.42
C GLY A 28 -2.65 13.27 2.17
N GLU A 29 -3.84 13.71 1.78
CA GLU A 29 -4.50 13.30 0.56
C GLU A 29 -3.62 13.71 -0.62
N ARG A 30 -2.65 12.86 -0.97
CA ARG A 30 -1.85 13.03 -2.16
C ARG A 30 -2.83 13.03 -3.32
N ARG A 31 -2.98 14.19 -3.99
CA ARG A 31 -3.82 14.33 -5.18
C ARG A 31 -3.55 13.13 -6.08
N PRO A 32 -4.58 12.41 -6.55
CA PRO A 32 -4.36 11.29 -7.45
C PRO A 32 -3.66 11.85 -8.70
N GLY A 33 -2.36 11.56 -8.83
CA GLY A 33 -1.62 11.83 -10.05
C GLY A 33 -2.29 11.11 -11.22
N ARG A 34 -1.99 11.54 -12.46
CA ARG A 34 -2.52 10.92 -13.68
C ARG A 34 -2.45 9.39 -13.58
N LEU A 35 -3.56 8.73 -13.90
CA LEU A 35 -3.66 7.27 -13.88
C LEU A 35 -2.70 6.69 -14.94
N PRO A 36 -2.01 5.58 -14.64
CA PRO A 36 -1.16 4.94 -15.63
C PRO A 36 -2.01 4.30 -16.73
N GLU A 37 -1.75 4.70 -17.97
CA GLU A 37 -2.45 4.18 -19.16
C GLU A 37 -1.85 2.86 -19.67
N SER A 38 -0.76 2.39 -19.06
CA SER A 38 -0.10 1.13 -19.41
C SER A 38 0.60 0.50 -18.21
N ALA A 39 0.88 -0.81 -18.30
CA ALA A 39 1.70 -1.51 -17.32
C ALA A 39 3.11 -0.92 -17.20
N ALA A 40 3.69 -0.40 -18.29
CA ALA A 40 4.99 0.26 -18.26
C ALA A 40 4.98 1.56 -17.45
N ALA A 41 3.96 2.40 -17.65
CA ALA A 41 3.78 3.63 -16.88
C ALA A 41 3.55 3.34 -15.38
N ALA A 42 2.77 2.30 -15.08
CA ALA A 42 2.55 1.85 -13.71
C ALA A 42 3.85 1.36 -13.04
N ARG A 43 4.63 0.53 -13.75
CA ARG A 43 5.95 0.08 -13.27
C ARG A 43 6.88 1.26 -13.01
N ALA A 44 6.95 2.24 -13.91
CA ALA A 44 7.80 3.42 -13.71
C ALA A 44 7.46 4.17 -12.41
N ARG A 45 6.17 4.28 -12.08
CA ARG A 45 5.72 4.89 -10.82
C ARG A 45 6.09 4.05 -9.60
N VAL A 46 6.00 2.72 -9.67
CA VAL A 46 6.41 1.82 -8.59
C VAL A 46 7.94 1.82 -8.43
N CYS A 47 8.71 1.82 -9.52
CA CYS A 47 10.16 1.97 -9.48
C CYS A 47 10.57 3.23 -8.72
N GLU A 48 9.92 4.37 -9.00
CA GLU A 48 10.22 5.62 -8.31
C GLU A 48 9.89 5.53 -6.81
N VAL A 49 8.75 4.94 -6.45
CA VAL A 49 8.37 4.70 -5.05
C VAL A 49 9.40 3.81 -4.34
N LEU A 50 9.80 2.70 -4.95
CA LEU A 50 10.79 1.78 -4.41
C LEU A 50 12.17 2.43 -4.26
N ARG A 51 12.60 3.20 -5.27
CA ARG A 51 13.87 3.93 -5.26
C ARG A 51 13.90 4.98 -4.15
N LEU A 52 12.82 5.73 -3.97
CA LEU A 52 12.69 6.70 -2.88
C LEU A 52 12.68 6.05 -1.50
N ALA A 53 12.21 4.80 -1.41
CA ALA A 53 12.25 3.98 -0.20
C ALA A 53 13.61 3.28 0.02
N GLY A 54 14.59 3.46 -0.87
CA GLY A 54 15.91 2.83 -0.75
C GLY A 54 15.97 1.36 -1.18
N VAL A 55 14.93 0.83 -1.85
CA VAL A 55 14.91 -0.53 -2.37
C VAL A 55 15.67 -0.59 -3.70
N GLY A 56 16.65 -1.50 -3.79
CA GLY A 56 17.40 -1.76 -5.02
C GLY A 56 16.51 -2.35 -6.12
N LEU A 57 16.46 -1.71 -7.28
CA LEU A 57 15.59 -2.12 -8.39
C LEU A 57 16.06 -3.40 -9.11
N ASP A 58 17.29 -3.83 -8.84
CA ASP A 58 17.90 -5.09 -9.28
C ASP A 58 17.57 -6.27 -8.35
N SER A 59 16.92 -6.02 -7.21
CA SER A 59 16.52 -7.07 -6.27
C SER A 59 15.34 -7.90 -6.79
N VAL A 60 15.27 -9.16 -6.35
CA VAL A 60 14.13 -10.06 -6.60
C VAL A 60 12.83 -9.45 -6.06
N ILE A 61 12.91 -8.81 -4.90
CA ILE A 61 11.80 -8.13 -4.23
C ILE A 61 11.21 -7.03 -5.14
N ALA A 62 12.07 -6.20 -5.74
CA ALA A 62 11.62 -5.18 -6.69
C ALA A 62 11.02 -5.82 -7.95
N ALA A 63 11.61 -6.91 -8.46
CA ALA A 63 11.07 -7.63 -9.61
C ALA A 63 9.65 -8.17 -9.33
N ASP A 64 9.41 -8.75 -8.16
CA ASP A 64 8.10 -9.26 -7.73
C ASP A 64 7.05 -8.14 -7.63
N ALA A 65 7.41 -7.01 -7.02
CA ALA A 65 6.54 -5.83 -6.95
C ALA A 65 6.15 -5.29 -8.33
N LEU A 66 7.11 -5.21 -9.25
CA LEU A 66 6.88 -4.76 -10.62
C LEU A 66 6.06 -5.75 -11.43
N LEU A 67 6.20 -7.05 -11.16
CA LEU A 67 5.42 -8.10 -11.79
C LEU A 67 3.96 -8.06 -11.32
N VAL A 68 3.72 -8.01 -10.01
CA VAL A 68 2.37 -7.83 -9.43
C VAL A 68 1.69 -6.58 -9.99
N THR A 69 2.43 -5.46 -10.05
CA THR A 69 1.93 -4.21 -10.63
C THR A 69 1.53 -4.39 -12.10
N SER A 70 2.38 -5.07 -12.88
CA SER A 70 2.13 -5.30 -14.30
C SER A 70 0.90 -6.17 -14.53
N GLU A 71 0.74 -7.24 -13.76
CA GLU A 71 -0.40 -8.15 -13.89
C GLU A 71 -1.71 -7.46 -13.51
N LEU A 72 -1.73 -6.71 -12.40
CA LEU A 72 -2.94 -6.00 -11.96
C LEU A 72 -3.37 -4.91 -12.93
N VAL A 73 -2.43 -4.07 -13.40
CA VAL A 73 -2.74 -3.02 -14.38
C VAL A 73 -3.13 -3.61 -15.74
N THR A 74 -2.46 -4.69 -16.17
CA THR A 74 -2.84 -5.38 -17.41
C THR A 74 -4.24 -5.95 -17.32
N ASN A 75 -4.63 -6.54 -16.18
CA ASN A 75 -5.99 -7.01 -15.96
C ASN A 75 -7.01 -5.88 -15.97
N ALA A 76 -6.72 -4.76 -15.29
CA ALA A 76 -7.58 -3.57 -15.30
C ALA A 76 -7.82 -3.06 -16.73
N ILE A 77 -6.77 -2.94 -17.54
CA ILE A 77 -6.87 -2.45 -18.92
C ILE A 77 -7.58 -3.46 -19.84
N ARG A 78 -7.22 -4.75 -19.78
CA ARG A 78 -7.74 -5.77 -20.71
C ARG A 78 -9.14 -6.26 -20.37
N HIS A 79 -9.49 -6.24 -19.09
CA HIS A 79 -10.69 -6.91 -18.59
C HIS A 79 -11.55 -6.02 -17.72
N GLY A 80 -10.97 -5.00 -17.09
CA GLY A 80 -11.63 -4.13 -16.12
C GLY A 80 -12.14 -2.79 -16.66
N GLY A 81 -12.10 -2.55 -17.97
CA GLY A 81 -12.54 -1.27 -18.55
C GLY A 81 -11.59 -0.10 -18.32
N GLY A 82 -10.34 -0.38 -17.92
CA GLY A 82 -9.31 0.63 -17.65
C GLY A 82 -8.99 0.80 -16.17
N VAL A 83 -7.87 1.46 -15.89
CA VAL A 83 -7.48 1.80 -14.52
C VAL A 83 -8.32 2.98 -14.04
N THR A 84 -9.00 2.84 -12.90
CA THR A 84 -9.81 3.89 -12.27
C THR A 84 -9.15 4.46 -11.00
N LEU A 85 -8.23 3.70 -10.40
CA LEU A 85 -7.45 4.09 -9.24
C LEU A 85 -6.04 3.52 -9.34
N PHE A 86 -5.04 4.33 -8.97
CA PHE A 86 -3.68 3.84 -8.78
C PHE A 86 -3.01 4.56 -7.61
N ARG A 87 -2.69 3.81 -6.56
CA ARG A 87 -1.90 4.28 -5.41
C ARG A 87 -0.79 3.28 -5.12
N ALA A 88 0.41 3.79 -4.92
CA ALA A 88 1.58 3.04 -4.50
C ALA A 88 2.27 3.87 -3.41
N ASP A 89 2.55 3.24 -2.28
CA ASP A 89 3.20 3.85 -1.13
C ASP A 89 4.03 2.79 -0.39
N VAL A 90 5.08 3.22 0.32
CA VAL A 90 5.90 2.33 1.14
C VAL A 90 5.82 2.80 2.58
N ALA A 91 5.45 1.90 3.46
CA ALA A 91 5.39 2.11 4.89
C ALA A 91 5.85 0.83 5.58
N ASP A 92 6.64 0.93 6.65
CA ASP A 92 7.06 -0.20 7.49
C ASP A 92 7.55 -1.43 6.69
N ASP A 93 8.47 -1.21 5.75
CA ASP A 93 9.06 -2.24 4.87
C ASP A 93 8.07 -3.02 4.02
N VAL A 94 6.89 -2.45 3.74
CA VAL A 94 5.93 -3.02 2.78
C VAL A 94 5.54 -2.02 1.70
N LEU A 95 5.36 -2.52 0.48
CA LEU A 95 4.69 -1.81 -0.61
C LEU A 95 3.18 -2.02 -0.50
N LEU A 96 2.47 -0.92 -0.28
CA LEU A 96 1.02 -0.83 -0.34
C LEU A 96 0.60 -0.39 -1.73
N LEU A 97 -0.05 -1.29 -2.47
CA LEU A 97 -0.50 -1.04 -3.83
C LEU A 97 -2.03 -1.18 -3.91
N SER A 98 -2.71 -0.12 -4.35
CA SER A 98 -4.15 -0.12 -4.62
C SER A 98 -4.41 0.19 -6.08
N ILE A 99 -5.01 -0.77 -6.79
CA ILE A 99 -5.38 -0.63 -8.21
C ILE A 99 -6.87 -0.88 -8.34
N GLY A 100 -7.57 0.08 -8.95
CA GLY A 100 -8.99 -0.02 -9.25
C GLY A 100 -9.25 -0.13 -10.74
N ASP A 101 -10.37 -0.79 -11.06
CA ASP A 101 -10.93 -0.84 -12.41
C ASP A 101 -12.46 -0.70 -12.37
N ALA A 102 -13.09 -0.52 -13.53
CA ALA A 102 -14.52 -0.24 -13.67
C ALA A 102 -15.41 -1.51 -13.68
N ASP A 103 -14.83 -2.69 -13.52
CA ASP A 103 -15.56 -3.96 -13.53
C ASP A 103 -15.68 -4.53 -12.11
N PRO A 104 -16.89 -4.67 -11.56
CA PRO A 104 -17.07 -5.18 -10.20
C PRO A 104 -16.78 -6.69 -10.09
N ARG A 105 -16.57 -7.42 -11.19
CA ARG A 105 -16.25 -8.84 -11.14
C ARG A 105 -14.89 -9.08 -10.47
N LEU A 106 -14.91 -9.89 -9.41
CA LEU A 106 -13.71 -10.28 -8.70
C LEU A 106 -12.75 -11.06 -9.60
N PRO A 107 -11.42 -10.89 -9.43
CA PRO A 107 -10.45 -11.71 -10.10
C PRO A 107 -10.65 -13.19 -9.76
N ALA A 108 -10.68 -14.03 -10.79
CA ALA A 108 -10.76 -15.48 -10.64
C ALA A 108 -9.56 -16.13 -11.34
N PRO A 109 -9.03 -17.23 -10.79
CA PRO A 109 -8.08 -18.07 -11.52
C PRO A 109 -8.68 -18.46 -12.86
N ARG A 110 -7.90 -18.29 -13.93
CA ARG A 110 -8.28 -18.75 -15.27
C ARG A 110 -7.26 -19.78 -15.71
N THR A 111 -7.72 -20.91 -16.21
CA THR A 111 -6.84 -21.87 -16.88
C THR A 111 -6.68 -21.42 -18.31
N GLY A 112 -5.46 -21.08 -18.73
CA GLY A 112 -5.16 -20.79 -20.13
C GLY A 112 -5.44 -22.00 -20.99
N THR A 113 -6.01 -21.78 -22.17
CA THR A 113 -6.14 -22.81 -23.21
C THR A 113 -5.19 -22.48 -24.35
N VAL A 114 -4.95 -23.44 -25.25
CA VAL A 114 -4.16 -23.21 -26.47
C VAL A 114 -4.72 -22.04 -27.29
N GLU A 115 -6.05 -21.87 -27.28
CA GLU A 115 -6.78 -20.84 -28.02
C GLU A 115 -6.83 -19.49 -27.27
N ARG A 116 -6.70 -19.52 -25.94
CA ARG A 116 -6.64 -18.34 -25.06
C ARG A 116 -5.47 -18.49 -24.09
N PRO A 117 -4.24 -18.30 -24.56
CA PRO A 117 -3.07 -18.33 -23.69
C PRO A 117 -3.19 -17.24 -22.60
N GLY A 118 -2.89 -17.61 -21.36
CA GLY A 118 -2.93 -16.70 -20.21
C GLY A 118 -3.56 -17.32 -18.95
N GLY A 119 -3.97 -16.48 -18.01
CA GLY A 119 -4.69 -16.91 -16.80
C GLY A 119 -3.83 -17.11 -15.55
N TYR A 120 -2.50 -17.06 -15.69
CA TYR A 120 -1.55 -17.18 -14.59
C TYR A 120 -1.40 -15.91 -13.75
N GLY A 121 -1.82 -14.74 -14.27
CA GLY A 121 -1.61 -13.45 -13.61
C GLY A 121 -2.23 -13.36 -12.22
N TRP A 122 -3.46 -13.83 -12.04
CA TRP A 122 -4.11 -13.79 -10.73
C TRP A 122 -3.49 -14.77 -9.71
N PRO A 123 -3.28 -16.05 -10.03
CA PRO A 123 -2.50 -16.96 -9.16
C PRO A 123 -1.12 -16.43 -8.80
N LEU A 124 -0.44 -15.74 -9.73
CA LEU A 124 0.86 -15.13 -9.49
C LEU A 124 0.77 -14.00 -8.46
N VAL A 125 -0.19 -13.09 -8.61
CA VAL A 125 -0.42 -12.02 -7.63
C VAL A 125 -0.69 -12.59 -6.24
N GLN A 126 -1.55 -13.61 -6.15
CA GLN A 126 -1.86 -14.28 -4.88
C GLN A 126 -0.64 -14.95 -4.23
N ARG A 127 0.36 -15.36 -5.03
CA ARG A 127 1.55 -16.02 -4.52
C ARG A 127 2.65 -15.05 -4.08
N LEU A 128 2.79 -13.92 -4.77
CA LEU A 128 3.85 -12.94 -4.48
C LEU A 128 3.44 -11.91 -3.42
N ALA A 129 2.16 -11.57 -3.32
CA ALA A 129 1.68 -10.65 -2.30
C ALA A 129 1.51 -11.36 -0.96
N GLU A 130 1.96 -10.73 0.12
CA GLU A 130 1.72 -11.19 1.50
C GLU A 130 0.22 -11.14 1.83
N ARG A 131 -0.48 -10.12 1.32
CA ARG A 131 -1.92 -9.95 1.49
C ARG A 131 -2.54 -9.39 0.22
N VAL A 132 -3.75 -9.87 -0.10
CA VAL A 132 -4.58 -9.36 -1.19
C VAL A 132 -6.02 -9.21 -0.70
N ASP A 133 -6.58 -8.01 -0.82
CA ASP A 133 -7.99 -7.72 -0.53
C ASP A 133 -8.68 -7.11 -1.76
N CYS A 134 -9.79 -7.70 -2.16
CA CYS A 134 -10.64 -7.16 -3.22
C CYS A 134 -11.89 -6.52 -2.60
N ARG A 135 -12.17 -5.26 -2.95
CA ARG A 135 -13.38 -4.55 -2.55
C ARG A 135 -14.15 -4.12 -3.79
N THR A 136 -15.37 -4.62 -3.95
CA THR A 136 -16.28 -4.21 -5.01
C THR A 136 -17.08 -2.98 -4.58
N HIS A 137 -17.44 -2.13 -5.52
CA HIS A 137 -18.28 -0.95 -5.34
C HIS A 137 -19.16 -0.77 -6.59
N PRO A 138 -20.19 0.11 -6.56
CA PRO A 138 -21.10 0.27 -7.71
C PRO A 138 -20.38 0.57 -9.03
N ASP A 139 -19.29 1.34 -8.97
CA ASP A 139 -18.53 1.77 -10.15
C ASP A 139 -17.34 0.85 -10.50
N GLY A 140 -17.26 -0.36 -9.92
CA GLY A 140 -16.20 -1.33 -10.23
C GLY A 140 -15.61 -2.02 -9.01
N LYS A 141 -14.28 -2.16 -8.98
CA LYS A 141 -13.58 -2.75 -7.83
C LYS A 141 -12.23 -2.10 -7.57
N THR A 142 -11.74 -2.28 -6.36
CA THR A 142 -10.36 -1.97 -5.95
C THR A 142 -9.69 -3.22 -5.39
N ILE A 143 -8.51 -3.53 -5.91
CA ILE A 143 -7.62 -4.58 -5.41
C ILE A 143 -6.51 -3.91 -4.61
N ASN A 144 -6.36 -4.31 -3.36
CA ASN A 144 -5.28 -3.87 -2.48
C ASN A 144 -4.30 -5.02 -2.28
N THR A 145 -3.01 -4.78 -2.48
CA THR A 145 -1.97 -5.76 -2.24
C THR A 145 -0.91 -5.19 -1.30
N VAL A 146 -0.43 -6.04 -0.41
CA VAL A 146 0.72 -5.77 0.46
C VAL A 146 1.86 -6.68 0.00
N LEU A 147 3.01 -6.10 -0.32
CA LEU A 147 4.22 -6.85 -0.66
C LEU A 147 5.33 -6.48 0.31
N ARG A 148 6.03 -7.48 0.85
CA ARG A 148 7.16 -7.27 1.74
C ARG A 148 8.40 -6.84 0.96
N LEU A 149 9.16 -5.90 1.54
CA LEU A 149 10.36 -5.34 0.92
C LEU A 149 11.68 -5.77 1.59
N ALA A 150 11.63 -6.55 2.67
CA ALA A 150 12.78 -7.07 3.42
C ALA A 150 12.52 -8.46 4.03
#